data_AF-A0A1Q9MU28-F1
#
_entry.id   AF-A0A1Q9MU28-F1
#
_cell.length_a   1.000
_cell.length_b   1.000
_cell.length_c   1.000
_cell.angle_alpha   90.00
_cell.angle_beta   90.00
_cell.angle_gamma   90.00
#
_symmetry.space_group_name_H-M   'P 1'
#
loop_
_entity.id
_entity.type
_entity.pdbx_description
1 polymer ?
#
loop_
_entity_poly.entity_id
_entity_poly.type
_entity_poly.pdbx_seq_one_letter_code
_entity_poly.pdbx_strand_id
1 'polypeptide(L)' 'MKWCDFFCEWADTQGTECAAGGCRREIAIYCKKFKKLVVKNALCIEDKRKMLTQDEEYQRLFGQ' A
#
# COMPACT_ATOMS: atom_id res chain seq x y z
N MET A 1 -6.40 8.92 7.16
CA MET A 1 -5.53 7.73 6.98
C MET A 1 -5.94 7.06 5.67
N LYS A 2 -5.03 6.95 4.71
CA LYS A 2 -5.31 6.37 3.39
C LYS A 2 -4.83 4.93 3.35
N TRP A 3 -5.60 4.06 2.72
CA TRP A 3 -5.32 2.63 2.61
C TRP A 3 -5.09 2.23 1.16
N CYS A 4 -4.32 1.16 0.96
CA CYS A 4 -4.05 0.58 -0.35
C CYS A 4 -5.12 -0.46 -0.67
N ASP A 5 -6.30 -0.01 -1.08
CA ASP A 5 -7.43 -0.87 -1.47
C ASP A 5 -7.96 -0.50 -2.87
N PHE A 6 -9.01 -1.21 -3.32
CA PHE A 6 -9.62 -0.97 -4.64
C PHE A 6 -10.38 0.36 -4.75
N PHE A 7 -10.65 1.04 -3.63
CA PHE A 7 -11.29 2.36 -3.61
C PHE A 7 -10.27 3.50 -3.66
N CYS A 8 -8.98 3.20 -3.54
CA CYS A 8 -7.92 4.18 -3.70
C CYS A 8 -7.91 4.76 -5.13
N GLU A 9 -7.90 6.09 -5.26
CA GLU A 9 -7.84 6.79 -6.56
C GLU A 9 -6.63 6.38 -7.44
N TRP A 10 -5.56 5.93 -6.79
CA TRP A 10 -4.31 5.51 -7.44
C TRP A 10 -4.26 4.01 -7.74
N ALA A 11 -5.29 3.26 -7.34
CA ALA A 11 -5.41 1.85 -7.65
C ALA A 11 -5.58 1.63 -9.15
N ASP A 12 -4.94 0.59 -9.66
CA ASP A 12 -5.13 0.08 -11.00
C ASP A 12 -5.41 -1.41 -10.95
N THR A 13 -6.68 -1.75 -11.15
CA THR A 13 -7.13 -3.13 -11.18
C THR A 13 -6.58 -3.88 -12.38
N GLN A 14 -6.50 -3.27 -13.57
CA GLN A 14 -5.94 -3.88 -14.79
C GLN A 14 -4.46 -4.18 -14.64
N GLY A 15 -3.68 -3.19 -14.16
CA GLY A 15 -2.28 -3.38 -13.82
C GLY A 15 -2.06 -4.48 -12.77
N THR A 16 -3.01 -4.62 -11.82
CA THR A 16 -2.99 -5.72 -10.84
C THR A 16 -3.25 -7.08 -11.50
N GLU A 17 -4.22 -7.19 -12.41
CA GLU A 17 -4.50 -8.44 -13.13
C GLU A 17 -3.27 -8.95 -13.88
N CYS A 18 -2.60 -8.05 -14.60
CA CYS A 18 -1.45 -8.36 -15.43
C CYS A 18 -0.17 -8.62 -14.61
N ALA A 19 0.07 -7.85 -13.55
CA ALA A 19 1.32 -7.92 -12.79
C ALA A 19 1.31 -8.95 -11.65
N ALA A 20 0.16 -9.21 -11.03
CA ALA A 20 0.05 -10.11 -9.89
C ALA A 20 -0.42 -11.52 -10.29
N GLY A 21 -0.96 -11.69 -11.51
CA GLY A 21 -1.71 -12.89 -11.88
C GLY A 21 -3.06 -12.93 -11.15
N GLY A 22 -4.09 -13.44 -11.82
CA GLY A 22 -5.48 -13.40 -11.33
C GLY A 22 -5.68 -13.79 -9.86
N CYS A 23 -4.97 -14.84 -9.39
CA CYS A 23 -5.06 -15.32 -8.01
C CYS A 23 -4.46 -14.40 -6.93
N ARG A 24 -3.56 -13.46 -7.26
CA ARG A 24 -2.91 -12.61 -6.23
C ARG A 24 -3.55 -11.25 -6.05
N ARG A 25 -4.73 -11.02 -6.65
CA ARG A 25 -5.51 -9.77 -6.45
C ARG A 25 -6.00 -9.58 -5.02
N GLU A 26 -6.10 -10.66 -4.26
CA GLU A 26 -6.52 -10.60 -2.87
C GLU A 26 -5.43 -10.02 -1.96
N ILE A 27 -4.15 -10.14 -2.36
CA ILE A 27 -2.98 -9.81 -1.55
C ILE A 27 -2.25 -8.54 -2.00
N ALA A 28 -2.36 -8.14 -3.27
CA ALA A 28 -1.63 -7.00 -3.82
C ALA A 28 -2.47 -6.19 -4.81
N ILE A 29 -2.15 -4.90 -4.91
CA ILE A 29 -2.76 -3.95 -5.85
C ILE A 29 -1.68 -3.10 -6.50
N TYR A 30 -1.82 -2.82 -7.80
CA TYR A 30 -0.91 -1.92 -8.52
C TYR A 30 -1.27 -0.46 -8.22
N CYS A 31 -0.28 0.31 -7.78
CA CYS A 31 -0.43 1.73 -7.50
C CYS A 31 0.17 2.56 -8.65
N LYS A 32 -0.66 3.31 -9.38
CA LYS A 32 -0.22 4.17 -10.51
C LYS A 32 0.67 5.32 -10.06
N LYS A 33 0.44 5.88 -8.87
CA LYS A 33 1.24 6.98 -8.31
C LYS A 33 2.70 6.58 -8.10
N PHE A 34 2.93 5.38 -7.56
CA PHE A 34 4.27 4.87 -7.27
C PHE A 34 4.78 3.85 -8.30
N LYS A 35 3.97 3.55 -9.33
CA LYS A 35 4.25 2.60 -10.41
C LYS A 35 4.75 1.23 -9.93
N LYS A 36 4.15 0.70 -8.85
CA LYS A 36 4.55 -0.58 -8.24
C LYS A 36 3.38 -1.31 -7.60
N LEU A 37 3.55 -2.63 -7.41
CA LEU A 37 2.66 -3.43 -6.57
C LEU A 37 2.85 -3.08 -5.09
N VAL A 38 1.74 -2.92 -4.39
CA VAL A 38 1.69 -2.71 -2.94
C VAL A 38 0.77 -3.76 -2.31
N VAL A 39 1.00 -4.05 -1.03
CA VAL A 39 0.16 -4.99 -0.28
C VAL A 39 -1.24 -4.39 -0.14
N LYS A 40 -2.26 -5.17 -0.53
CA LYS A 40 -3.65 -4.76 -0.42
C LYS A 40 -4.05 -4.65 1.06
N ASN A 41 -4.89 -3.68 1.38
CA ASN A 41 -5.34 -3.34 2.74
C ASN A 41 -4.20 -2.87 3.68
N ALA A 42 -3.03 -2.51 3.15
CA ALA A 42 -1.98 -1.88 3.94
C ALA A 42 -2.14 -0.35 3.99
N LEU A 43 -1.55 0.28 5.01
CA LEU A 43 -1.40 1.73 5.08
C LEU A 43 -0.72 2.27 3.80
N CYS A 44 -1.20 3.40 3.32
CA CYS A 44 -0.56 4.11 2.21
C CYS A 44 0.91 4.38 2.53
N ILE A 45 1.78 4.27 1.52
CA ILE A 45 3.24 4.46 1.67
C ILE A 45 3.58 5.80 2.33
N GLU A 46 2.86 6.87 1.97
CA GLU A 46 3.07 8.20 2.55
C GLU A 46 2.68 8.25 4.02
N ASP A 47 1.54 7.68 4.38
CA ASP A 47 1.08 7.64 5.77
C ASP A 47 1.96 6.71 6.61
N LYS A 48 2.37 5.56 6.06
CA LYS A 48 3.35 4.67 6.70
C LYS A 48 4.68 5.38 6.96
N ARG A 49 5.18 6.18 6.02
CA ARG A 49 6.40 6.98 6.21
C ARG A 49 6.22 8.04 7.29
N LYS A 50 5.10 8.76 7.28
CA LYS A 50 4.79 9.76 8.31
C LYS A 50 4.77 9.13 9.70
N MET A 51 4.09 7.99 9.87
CA MET A 51 4.09 7.27 11.14
C MET A 51 5.50 6.85 11.56
N LEU A 52 6.29 6.29 10.63
CA LEU A 52 7.69 5.94 10.91
C LEU A 52 8.55 7.12 11.35
N THR A 53 8.27 8.35 10.89
CA THR A 53 9.10 9.53 11.18
C THR A 53 8.56 10.46 12.26
N GLN A 54 7.25 10.45 12.50
CA GLN A 54 6.56 11.47 13.32
C GLN A 54 5.82 10.87 14.52
N ASP A 55 5.63 9.55 14.58
CA ASP A 55 4.94 8.89 15.68
C ASP A 55 5.97 8.23 16.60
N GLU A 56 6.27 8.90 17.71
CA GLU A 56 7.27 8.46 18.70
C GLU A 56 6.90 7.10 19.34
N GLU A 57 5.61 6.82 19.48
CA GLU A 57 5.12 5.54 20.02
C GLU A 57 5.33 4.41 19.02
N TYR A 58 5.00 4.65 17.75
CA TYR A 58 5.24 3.70 16.67
C TYR A 58 6.74 3.41 16.50
N GLN A 59 7.59 4.44 16.54
CA GLN A 59 9.06 4.27 16.51
C GLN A 59 9.55 3.43 17.67
N ARG A 60 9.03 3.66 18.88
CA ARG A 60 9.39 2.88 20.07
C ARG A 60 9.00 1.40 19.94
N LEU A 61 7.85 1.11 19.33
CA LEU A 61 7.33 -0.26 19.22
C LEU A 61 7.90 -1.04 18.03
N PHE A 62 8.25 -0.38 16.93
CA PHE A 62 8.55 -1.02 15.65
C PHE A 62 9.83 -0.52 14.94
N GLY A 63 10.61 0.38 15.53
CA GLY A 63 11.77 1.03 14.91
C GLY A 63 13.11 0.28 14.95
N GLN A 64 13.10 -1.06 15.14
CA GLN A 64 14.31 -1.90 15.11
C GLN A 64 14.62 -2.43 13.71
#